data_AF-A0A355DBA4-F1
#
_entry.id   AF-A0A355DBA4-F1
#
_cell.length_a   1.000
_cell.length_b   1.000
_cell.length_c   1.000
_cell.angle_alpha   90.00
_cell.angle_beta   90.00
_cell.angle_gamma   90.00
#
_symmetry.space_group_name_H-M   'P 1'
#
loop_
_entity.id
_entity.type
_entity.pdbx_description
1 polymer ?
#
loop_
_entity_poly.entity_id
_entity_poly.type
_entity_poly.pdbx_seq_one_letter_code
_entity_poly.pdbx_strand_id
1 'polypeptide(L)' 'MEPRIMLFDEVTSALDPEMVKEVLDIMKALARSGMTMMVVTH' A
#
# COMPACT_ATOMS: atom_id res chain seq x y z
N MET A 1 10.73 7.06 16.01
CA MET A 1 9.26 7.22 16.05
C MET A 1 8.69 6.28 15.02
N GLU A 2 7.94 5.27 15.43
CA GLU A 2 7.20 4.42 14.48
C GLU A 2 6.00 5.22 13.97
N PRO A 3 5.80 5.34 12.65
CA PRO A 3 4.67 6.07 12.11
C PRO A 3 3.38 5.36 12.51
N ARG A 4 2.42 6.13 13.06
CA ARG A 4 1.12 5.60 13.46
C ARG A 4 0.22 5.28 12.26
N ILE A 5 0.45 5.96 11.13
CA ILE A 5 -0.34 5.84 9.90
C ILE A 5 0.60 6.01 8.70
N MET A 6 0.40 5.20 7.66
CA MET A 6 1.07 5.33 6.36
C MET A 6 0.06 5.74 5.28
N LEU A 7 0.35 6.80 4.52
CA LEU A 7 -0.48 7.28 3.42
C LEU A 7 0.12 6.85 2.08
N PHE A 8 -0.68 6.20 1.25
CA PHE A 8 -0.37 5.85 -0.13
C PHE A 8 -1.27 6.68 -1.04
N ASP A 9 -0.67 7.40 -1.99
CA ASP A 9 -1.38 8.23 -2.96
C ASP A 9 -1.08 7.71 -4.37
N GLU A 10 -2.10 7.17 -5.04
CA GLU A 10 -2.07 6.63 -6.41
C GLU A 10 -0.94 5.62 -6.72
N VAL A 11 -0.47 4.86 -5.73
CA VAL A 11 0.75 4.04 -5.85
C VAL A 11 0.70 2.90 -6.88
N THR A 12 -0.44 2.63 -7.49
CA THR A 12 -0.62 1.63 -8.55
C THR A 12 -0.85 2.22 -9.93
N SER A 13 -1.02 3.54 -10.09
CA SER A 13 -1.50 4.15 -11.34
C SER A 13 -0.49 4.08 -12.50
N ALA A 14 0.81 4.06 -12.19
CA ALA A 14 1.90 4.02 -13.15
C ALA A 14 2.56 2.63 -13.28
N LEU A 15 1.97 1.60 -12.68
CA LEU A 15 2.54 0.26 -12.63
C LEU A 15 1.85 -0.68 -13.63
N ASP A 16 2.66 -1.55 -14.23
CA ASP A 16 2.16 -2.68 -15.01
C ASP A 16 1.46 -3.72 -14.10
N PRO A 17 0.52 -4.52 -14.64
CA PRO A 17 -0.35 -5.39 -13.84
C PRO A 17 0.37 -6.38 -12.93
N GLU A 18 1.56 -6.85 -13.31
CA GLU A 18 2.37 -7.74 -12.48
C GLU A 18 2.89 -7.02 -11.22
N MET A 19 3.48 -5.83 -11.40
CA MET A 19 3.97 -5.01 -10.30
C MET A 19 2.84 -4.54 -9.36
N VAL A 20 1.65 -4.23 -9.90
CA VAL A 20 0.46 -3.91 -9.09
C VAL A 20 0.15 -5.04 -8.11
N LYS A 21 0.24 -6.30 -8.56
CA LYS A 21 -0.05 -7.45 -7.72
C LYS A 21 0.97 -7.59 -6.58
N GLU A 22 2.24 -7.40 -6.88
CA GLU A 22 3.31 -7.42 -5.88
C GLU A 22 3.12 -6.32 -4.82
N VAL A 23 2.80 -5.10 -5.25
CA VAL A 23 2.53 -3.97 -4.34
C VAL A 23 1.33 -4.27 -3.45
N LEU A 24 0.23 -4.76 -4.03
CA LEU A 24 -0.96 -5.13 -3.26
C LEU A 24 -0.67 -6.23 -2.23
N ASP A 25 0.21 -7.18 -2.54
CA ASP A 25 0.58 -8.25 -1.61
C ASP A 25 1.44 -7.73 -0.44
N ILE A 26 2.36 -6.79 -0.70
CA ILE A 26 3.11 -6.08 0.35
C ILE A 26 2.15 -5.27 1.23
N MET A 27 1.21 -4.53 0.63
CA MET A 27 0.20 -3.74 1.36
C MET A 27 -0.65 -4.61 2.28
N LYS A 28 -1.06 -5.80 1.82
CA LYS A 28 -1.78 -6.78 2.66
C LYS A 28 -0.91 -7.29 3.82
N ALA A 29 0.38 -7.52 3.59
CA ALA A 29 1.29 -7.96 4.65
C ALA A 29 1.44 -6.88 5.74
N LEU A 30 1.56 -5.61 5.35
CA LEU A 30 1.61 -4.47 6.27
C LEU A 30 0.31 -4.31 7.07
N ALA A 31 -0.85 -4.46 6.41
CA ALA A 31 -2.13 -4.42 7.12
C ALA A 31 -2.24 -5.55 8.16
N ARG A 32 -1.75 -6.75 7.85
CA ARG A 32 -1.72 -7.89 8.77
C ARG A 32 -0.75 -7.70 9.93
N SER A 33 0.31 -6.91 9.76
CA SER A 33 1.24 -6.58 10.85
C SER A 33 0.72 -5.50 11.80
N GLY A 34 -0.53 -5.05 11.64
CA GLY A 34 -1.14 -4.02 12.48
C GLY A 34 -0.82 -2.58 12.07
N MET A 35 -0.24 -2.37 10.88
CA MET A 35 -0.02 -1.04 10.35
C MET A 35 -1.35 -0.43 9.88
N THR A 36 -1.69 0.76 10.39
CA THR A 36 -2.83 1.51 9.87
C THR A 36 -2.40 2.22 8.58
N MET A 37 -3.14 1.98 7.50
CA MET A 37 -2.84 2.52 6.18
C MET A 37 -4.03 3.28 5.61
N MET A 38 -3.76 4.42 4.98
CA MET A 38 -4.73 5.18 4.21
C MET A 38 -4.30 5.14 2.74
N VAL A 39 -5.19 4.72 1.85
CA VAL A 39 -4.89 4.53 0.43
C VAL A 39 -5.83 5.41 -0.38
N VAL A 40 -5.27 6.26 -1.23
CA VAL A 40 -5.98 7.08 -2.20
C VAL A 40 -5.67 6.51 -3.58
N THR A 41 -6.70 6.25 -4.37
CA THR A 41 -6.61 5.78 -5.74
C THR A 41 -7.72 6.43 -6.56
N HIS A 42 -7.49 6.60 -7.85
CA HIS A 42 -8.56 6.77 -8.83
C HIS A 42 -9.22 5.43 -9.17
#